data_AF-A0A1Z3N6J1-F1
#
_entry.id   AF-A0A1Z3N6J1-F1
#
_cell.length_a   1.000
_cell.length_b   1.000
_cell.length_c   1.000
_cell.angle_alpha   90.00
_cell.angle_beta   90.00
_cell.angle_gamma   90.00
#
_symmetry.space_group_name_H-M   'P 1'
#
loop_
_entity.id
_entity.type
_entity.pdbx_description
1 polymer ?
#
loop_
_entity_poly.entity_id
_entity_poly.type
_entity_poly.pdbx_seq_one_letter_code
_entity_poly.pdbx_strand_id
1 'polypeptide(L)'
;MRFLIFLVFLLFLSGESFAGDRRDVDYSGPSNWNEFRTFVQKQQQEDEQAGVAYMISGAIAAIGGTVGYQQSEEVFSRTIFAITSNVGLAAIGLGATYYYTGNEMDSFFYAIDGSSLSLAEKNEVLQRFLLKEREEKEKRKWIRVATHALLAAANIYSATQEENSDVRSVFYFLGGANTLLAVTYSF
;
A
#
# COMPACT_ATOMS: atom_id res chain seq x y z
N MET A 1 5.94 2.72 -28.91
CA MET A 1 4.59 3.19 -28.53
C MET A 1 3.68 2.10 -27.95
N ARG A 2 3.49 0.93 -28.57
CA ARG A 2 2.55 -0.10 -28.07
C ARG A 2 2.88 -0.67 -26.67
N PHE A 3 4.16 -0.78 -26.33
CA PHE A 3 4.60 -1.26 -25.01
C PHE A 3 4.38 -0.22 -23.90
N LEU A 4 4.55 1.07 -24.21
CA LEU A 4 4.34 2.17 -23.26
C LEU A 4 2.86 2.32 -22.91
N ILE A 5 1.97 2.13 -23.89
CA ILE A 5 0.51 2.13 -23.68
C ILE A 5 0.10 0.94 -22.81
N PHE A 6 0.68 -0.24 -23.01
CA PHE A 6 0.41 -1.42 -22.18
C PHE A 6 0.89 -1.26 -20.74
N LEU A 7 2.03 -0.61 -20.54
CA LEU A 7 2.60 -0.34 -19.21
C LEU A 7 1.82 0.76 -18.46
N VAL A 8 1.35 1.78 -19.17
CA VAL A 8 0.40 2.78 -18.65
C VAL A 8 -0.95 2.12 -18.30
N PHE A 9 -1.45 1.20 -19.14
CA PHE A 9 -2.70 0.48 -18.89
C PHE A 9 -2.60 -0.43 -17.66
N LEU A 10 -1.44 -1.09 -17.45
CA LEU A 10 -1.17 -1.89 -16.25
C LEU A 10 -1.07 -1.02 -14.99
N LEU A 11 -0.44 0.16 -15.08
CA LEU A 11 -0.37 1.12 -13.98
C LEU A 11 -1.75 1.65 -13.58
N PHE A 12 -2.63 1.92 -14.56
CA PHE A 12 -4.02 2.32 -14.31
C PHE A 12 -4.87 1.21 -13.68
N LEU A 13 -4.66 -0.06 -14.05
CA LEU A 13 -5.37 -1.20 -13.44
C LEU A 13 -4.89 -1.50 -12.01
N SER A 14 -3.63 -1.18 -11.68
CA SER A 14 -3.09 -1.31 -10.33
C SER A 14 -3.39 -0.11 -9.40
N GLY A 15 -3.96 0.98 -9.93
CA GLY A 15 -4.23 2.20 -9.17
C GLY A 15 -5.17 2.01 -7.98
N GLU A 16 -6.16 1.12 -8.10
CA GLU A 16 -7.05 0.79 -6.98
C GLU A 16 -6.41 -0.15 -5.94
N SER A 17 -5.28 -0.77 -6.26
CA SER A 17 -4.58 -1.73 -5.40
C SER A 17 -3.38 -1.13 -4.64
N PHE A 18 -2.83 0.01 -5.09
CA PHE A 18 -1.61 0.58 -4.52
C PHE A 18 -1.83 1.79 -3.62
N ALA A 19 -2.98 2.46 -3.71
CA ALA A 19 -3.22 3.71 -2.97
C ALA A 19 -4.01 3.53 -1.67
N GLY A 20 -4.84 2.48 -1.56
CA GLY A 20 -5.33 2.03 -0.27
C GLY A 20 -4.27 1.12 0.34
N ASP A 21 -3.54 1.60 1.35
CA ASP A 21 -2.83 0.67 2.23
C ASP A 21 -3.92 -0.23 2.83
N ARG A 22 -4.12 -1.43 2.29
CA ARG A 22 -5.15 -2.37 2.76
C ARG A 22 -4.89 -2.80 4.21
N ARG A 23 -3.77 -2.39 4.82
CA ARG A 23 -3.55 -2.44 6.27
C ARG A 23 -4.40 -1.43 7.06
N ASP A 24 -4.90 -0.39 6.41
CA ASP A 24 -5.90 0.54 6.96
C ASP A 24 -7.32 -0.04 6.75
N VAL A 25 -7.52 -1.32 7.08
CA VAL A 25 -8.86 -1.92 7.21
C VAL A 25 -9.61 -1.12 8.26
N ASP A 26 -10.66 -0.41 7.86
CA ASP A 26 -11.39 0.49 8.74
C ASP A 26 -12.79 -0.05 9.00
N TYR A 27 -13.05 -0.41 10.26
CA TYR A 27 -14.39 -0.71 10.69
C TYR A 27 -15.20 0.58 10.89
N SER A 28 -16.01 0.90 9.89
CA SER A 28 -16.89 2.08 9.87
C SER A 28 -18.27 1.86 10.51
N GLY A 29 -18.51 0.66 11.06
CA GLY A 29 -19.77 0.30 11.71
C GLY A 29 -19.94 0.90 13.11
N PRO A 30 -21.11 0.67 13.76
CA PRO A 30 -21.36 1.11 15.12
C PRO A 30 -20.44 0.38 16.12
N SER A 31 -20.19 0.95 17.29
CA SER A 31 -19.41 0.30 18.36
C SER A 31 -20.17 -0.87 19.00
N ASN A 32 -20.35 -1.94 18.24
CA ASN A 32 -21.06 -3.16 18.58
C ASN A 32 -20.14 -4.38 18.35
N TRP A 33 -19.86 -5.09 19.42
CA TRP A 33 -18.92 -6.22 19.41
C TRP A 33 -19.33 -7.35 18.47
N ASN A 34 -20.62 -7.64 18.35
CA ASN A 34 -21.07 -8.76 17.50
C ASN A 34 -20.94 -8.42 16.02
N GLU A 35 -21.21 -7.17 15.64
CA GLU A 35 -21.01 -6.69 14.28
C GLU A 35 -19.51 -6.61 13.95
N PHE A 36 -18.71 -6.07 14.88
CA PHE A 36 -17.25 -6.04 14.76
C PHE A 36 -16.65 -7.44 14.63
N ARG A 37 -17.09 -8.41 15.45
CA ARG A 37 -16.66 -9.82 15.36
C ARG A 37 -16.92 -10.37 13.96
N THR A 38 -18.13 -10.16 13.44
CA THR A 38 -18.52 -10.67 12.12
C THR A 38 -17.66 -10.02 11.02
N PHE A 39 -17.38 -8.72 11.16
CA PHE A 39 -16.49 -7.99 10.27
C PHE A 39 -15.08 -8.57 10.28
N VAL A 40 -14.46 -8.74 11.46
CA VAL A 40 -13.09 -9.26 11.59
C VAL A 40 -12.98 -10.67 11.01
N GLN A 41 -13.94 -11.56 11.31
CA GLN A 41 -13.93 -12.92 10.76
C GLN A 41 -14.02 -12.95 9.23
N LYS A 42 -14.81 -12.05 8.64
CA LYS A 42 -14.87 -11.90 7.18
C LYS A 42 -13.56 -11.34 6.63
N GLN A 43 -13.00 -10.33 7.30
CA GLN A 43 -11.74 -9.73 6.90
C GLN A 43 -10.59 -10.74 6.91
N GLN A 44 -10.50 -11.61 7.91
CA GLN A 44 -9.46 -12.65 7.98
C GLN A 44 -9.47 -13.55 6.73
N GLN A 45 -10.66 -13.95 6.26
CA GLN A 45 -10.78 -14.74 5.03
C GLN A 45 -10.39 -13.94 3.78
N GLU A 46 -10.73 -12.65 3.75
CA GLU A 46 -10.34 -11.77 2.65
C GLU A 46 -8.83 -11.48 2.64
N ASP A 47 -8.21 -11.33 3.80
CA ASP A 47 -6.77 -11.11 3.98
C ASP A 47 -5.96 -12.34 3.54
N GLU A 48 -6.43 -13.56 3.80
CA GLU A 48 -5.82 -14.78 3.27
C GLU A 48 -5.83 -14.80 1.74
N GLN A 49 -6.99 -14.55 1.12
CA GLN A 49 -7.14 -14.55 -0.33
C GLN A 49 -6.32 -13.44 -0.99
N ALA A 50 -6.37 -12.23 -0.42
CA ALA A 50 -5.59 -11.10 -0.87
C ALA A 50 -4.09 -11.38 -0.71
N GLY A 51 -3.67 -11.97 0.40
CA GLY A 51 -2.28 -12.33 0.68
C GLY A 51 -1.70 -13.23 -0.40
N VAL A 52 -2.43 -14.28 -0.79
CA VAL A 52 -2.06 -15.16 -1.91
C VAL A 52 -1.98 -14.39 -3.23
N ALA A 53 -2.97 -13.55 -3.52
CA ALA A 53 -2.98 -12.75 -4.74
C ALA A 53 -1.79 -11.77 -4.82
N TYR A 54 -1.42 -11.12 -3.71
CA TYR A 54 -0.24 -10.24 -3.62
C TYR A 54 1.06 -11.02 -3.79
N MET A 55 1.18 -12.21 -3.21
CA MET A 55 2.37 -13.06 -3.39
C MET A 55 2.54 -13.50 -4.86
N ILE A 56 1.46 -13.93 -5.52
CA ILE A 56 1.52 -14.37 -6.93
C ILE A 56 1.85 -13.19 -7.86
N SER A 57 1.10 -12.09 -7.74
CA SER A 57 1.32 -10.90 -8.58
C SER A 57 2.69 -10.27 -8.31
N GLY A 58 3.12 -10.25 -7.05
CA GLY A 58 4.45 -9.81 -6.64
C GLY A 58 5.57 -10.66 -7.23
N ALA A 59 5.43 -11.99 -7.26
CA ALA A 59 6.38 -12.90 -7.90
C ALA A 59 6.49 -12.66 -9.41
N ILE A 60 5.36 -12.46 -10.09
CA ILE A 60 5.35 -12.13 -11.52
C ILE A 60 6.09 -10.80 -11.76
N ALA A 61 5.81 -9.77 -10.96
CA ALA A 61 6.47 -8.48 -11.06
C ALA A 61 7.97 -8.55 -10.74
N ALA A 62 8.38 -9.32 -9.73
CA ALA A 62 9.78 -9.53 -9.37
C ALA A 62 10.58 -10.20 -10.50
N ILE A 63 10.05 -11.29 -11.05
CA ILE A 63 10.69 -12.03 -12.15
C ILE A 63 10.70 -11.18 -13.42
N GLY A 64 9.55 -10.62 -13.78
CA GLY A 64 9.40 -9.78 -14.98
C GLY A 64 10.29 -8.54 -14.92
N GLY A 65 10.37 -7.89 -13.76
CA GLY A 65 11.28 -6.78 -13.50
C GLY A 65 12.74 -7.17 -13.64
N THR A 66 13.15 -8.29 -13.05
CA THR A 66 14.54 -8.78 -13.16
C THR A 66 14.93 -9.11 -14.61
N VAL A 67 14.07 -9.83 -15.33
CA VAL A 67 14.32 -10.18 -16.74
C VAL A 67 14.34 -8.93 -17.62
N GLY A 68 13.37 -8.03 -17.44
CA GLY A 68 13.30 -6.77 -18.19
C GLY A 68 14.51 -5.87 -17.94
N TYR A 69 15.03 -5.83 -16.71
CA TYR A 69 16.26 -5.10 -16.37
C TYR A 69 17.46 -5.60 -17.18
N GLN A 70 17.65 -6.93 -17.23
CA GLN A 70 18.78 -7.55 -17.92
C GLN A 70 18.71 -7.38 -19.45
N GLN A 71 17.50 -7.33 -20.01
CA GLN A 71 17.28 -7.16 -21.45
C GLN A 71 17.24 -5.71 -21.92
N SER A 72 17.21 -4.74 -21.00
CA SER A 72 17.16 -3.32 -21.35
C SER A 72 18.57 -2.74 -21.52
N GLU A 73 18.73 -1.84 -22.48
CA GLU A 73 19.98 -1.10 -22.70
C GLU A 73 19.92 0.33 -22.12
N GLU A 74 18.75 0.98 -22.21
CA GLU A 74 18.53 2.35 -21.76
C GLU A 74 18.42 2.45 -20.22
N VAL A 75 19.02 3.50 -19.66
CA VAL A 75 19.05 3.75 -18.20
C VAL A 75 17.65 3.90 -17.62
N PHE A 76 16.77 4.61 -18.32
CA PHE A 76 15.39 4.80 -17.86
C PHE A 76 14.64 3.46 -17.78
N SER A 77 14.67 2.65 -18.85
CA SER A 77 14.03 1.33 -18.88
C SER A 77 14.56 0.40 -17.79
N ARG A 78 15.90 0.35 -17.63
CA ARG A 78 16.52 -0.40 -16.53
C ARG A 78 16.00 0.07 -15.17
N THR A 79 15.90 1.37 -14.95
CA THR A 79 15.40 1.93 -13.70
C THR A 79 13.95 1.50 -13.43
N ILE A 80 13.06 1.58 -14.42
CA ILE A 80 11.66 1.16 -14.29
C ILE A 80 11.56 -0.34 -13.97
N PHE A 81 12.35 -1.18 -14.63
CA PHE A 81 12.35 -2.62 -14.37
C PHE A 81 12.92 -2.97 -12.99
N ALA A 82 13.95 -2.25 -12.52
CA ALA A 82 14.47 -2.39 -11.16
C ALA A 82 13.41 -2.00 -10.11
N ILE A 83 12.70 -0.88 -10.30
CA ILE A 83 11.60 -0.47 -9.43
C ILE A 83 10.50 -1.54 -9.42
N THR A 84 10.11 -2.03 -10.59
CA THR A 84 9.09 -3.08 -10.73
C THR A 84 9.48 -4.34 -9.97
N SER A 85 10.75 -4.74 -10.06
CA SER A 85 11.26 -5.91 -9.34
C SER A 85 11.18 -5.73 -7.81
N ASN A 86 11.61 -4.57 -7.31
CA ASN A 86 11.57 -4.26 -5.88
C ASN A 86 10.14 -4.14 -5.36
N VAL A 87 9.23 -3.54 -6.14
CA VAL A 87 7.80 -3.49 -5.83
C VAL A 87 7.21 -4.91 -5.78
N GLY A 88 7.61 -5.80 -6.69
CA GLY A 88 7.21 -7.20 -6.66
C GLY A 88 7.65 -7.94 -5.39
N LEU A 89 8.91 -7.75 -4.96
CA LEU A 89 9.42 -8.30 -3.70
C LEU A 89 8.67 -7.73 -2.49
N ALA A 90 8.41 -6.43 -2.47
CA ALA A 90 7.62 -5.80 -1.41
C ALA A 90 6.18 -6.34 -1.36
N ALA A 91 5.56 -6.57 -2.52
CA ALA A 91 4.22 -7.16 -2.62
C ALA A 91 4.19 -8.61 -2.09
N ILE A 92 5.25 -9.41 -2.32
CA ILE A 92 5.38 -10.74 -1.71
C ILE A 92 5.43 -10.63 -0.19
N GLY A 93 6.29 -9.74 0.34
CA GLY A 93 6.39 -9.52 1.79
C GLY A 93 5.06 -9.09 2.39
N LEU A 94 4.37 -8.13 1.76
CA LEU A 94 3.05 -7.67 2.19
C LEU A 94 2.00 -8.79 2.13
N GLY A 95 1.99 -9.57 1.06
CA GLY A 95 1.08 -10.71 0.91
C GLY A 95 1.31 -11.79 1.97
N ALA A 96 2.57 -12.06 2.32
CA ALA A 96 2.92 -12.98 3.41
C ALA A 96 2.42 -12.44 4.76
N THR A 97 2.54 -11.14 5.03
CA THR A 97 1.98 -10.51 6.24
C THR A 97 0.47 -10.73 6.32
N TYR A 98 -0.29 -10.43 5.26
CA TYR A 98 -1.75 -10.67 5.29
C TYR A 98 -2.09 -12.14 5.51
N TYR A 99 -1.39 -13.06 4.84
CA TYR A 99 -1.68 -14.48 4.92
C TYR A 99 -1.34 -15.10 6.29
N TYR A 100 -0.23 -14.71 6.91
CA TYR A 100 0.26 -15.36 8.13
C TYR A 100 -0.04 -14.59 9.43
N THR A 101 -0.03 -13.26 9.39
CA THR A 101 -0.17 -12.43 10.60
C THR A 101 -1.48 -11.65 10.66
N GLY A 102 -2.19 -11.53 9.54
CA GLY A 102 -3.41 -10.73 9.46
C GLY A 102 -3.14 -9.23 9.66
N ASN A 103 -4.17 -8.51 10.12
CA ASN A 103 -4.11 -7.07 10.37
C ASN A 103 -4.12 -6.73 11.88
N GLU A 104 -3.94 -5.44 12.23
CA GLU A 104 -3.90 -4.99 13.63
C GLU A 104 -5.21 -5.26 14.39
N MET A 105 -6.35 -5.26 13.69
CA MET A 105 -7.65 -5.59 14.29
C MET A 105 -7.75 -7.06 14.70
N ASP A 106 -7.01 -7.97 14.07
CA ASP A 106 -7.00 -9.40 14.45
C ASP A 106 -6.39 -9.61 15.83
N SER A 107 -5.29 -8.91 16.12
CA SER A 107 -4.64 -8.98 17.43
C SER A 107 -5.51 -8.39 18.53
N PHE A 108 -6.13 -7.23 18.27
CA PHE A 108 -7.11 -6.63 19.18
C PHE A 108 -8.32 -7.54 19.39
N PHE A 109 -8.88 -8.07 18.30
CA PHE A 109 -10.01 -8.98 18.33
C PHE A 109 -9.69 -10.22 19.16
N TYR A 110 -8.56 -10.89 18.92
CA TYR A 110 -8.14 -12.06 19.68
C TYR A 110 -8.05 -11.77 21.19
N ALA A 111 -7.45 -10.63 21.57
CA ALA A 111 -7.28 -10.24 22.97
C ALA A 111 -8.63 -10.00 23.68
N ILE A 112 -9.59 -9.36 23.01
CA ILE A 112 -10.87 -9.00 23.61
C ILE A 112 -11.90 -10.13 23.49
N ASP A 113 -11.90 -10.92 22.41
CA ASP A 113 -12.84 -11.99 22.21
C ASP A 113 -12.68 -13.10 23.26
N GLY A 114 -11.42 -13.49 23.53
CA GLY A 114 -11.07 -14.49 24.55
C GLY A 114 -11.12 -13.98 26.00
N SER A 115 -11.40 -12.70 26.24
CA SER A 115 -11.45 -12.13 27.58
C SER A 115 -12.75 -12.46 28.34
N SER A 116 -12.70 -12.35 29.66
CA SER A 116 -13.86 -12.49 30.55
C SER A 116 -14.75 -11.23 30.63
N LEU A 117 -14.50 -10.23 29.78
CA LEU A 117 -15.29 -8.99 29.76
C LEU A 117 -16.73 -9.28 29.36
N SER A 118 -17.67 -8.58 29.98
CA SER A 118 -19.07 -8.56 29.57
C SER A 118 -19.23 -7.90 28.20
N LEU A 119 -20.35 -8.16 27.52
CA LEU A 119 -20.63 -7.55 26.21
C LEU A 119 -20.62 -6.01 26.25
N ALA A 120 -21.10 -5.41 27.35
CA ALA A 120 -21.10 -3.97 27.53
C ALA A 120 -19.67 -3.41 27.63
N GLU A 121 -18.80 -4.08 28.39
CA GLU A 121 -17.39 -3.68 28.52
C GLU A 121 -16.63 -3.86 27.19
N LYS A 122 -16.89 -4.93 26.44
CA LYS A 122 -16.31 -5.12 25.10
C LYS A 122 -16.71 -4.00 24.14
N ASN A 123 -17.97 -3.57 24.16
CA ASN A 123 -18.44 -2.44 23.35
C ASN A 123 -17.75 -1.13 23.75
N GLU A 124 -17.56 -0.87 25.04
CA GLU A 124 -16.86 0.33 25.52
C GLU A 124 -15.39 0.35 25.09
N VAL A 125 -14.68 -0.77 25.24
CA VAL A 125 -13.28 -0.88 24.81
C VAL A 125 -13.17 -0.72 23.30
N LEU A 126 -14.08 -1.36 22.53
CA LEU A 126 -14.15 -1.21 21.08
C LEU A 126 -14.38 0.25 20.68
N GLN A 127 -15.29 0.96 21.35
CA GLN A 127 -15.52 2.39 21.06
C GLN A 127 -14.24 3.22 21.22
N ARG A 128 -13.51 3.02 22.32
CA ARG A 128 -12.25 3.74 22.58
C ARG A 128 -11.16 3.38 21.56
N PHE A 129 -11.05 2.10 21.22
CA PHE A 129 -10.15 1.62 20.17
C PHE A 129 -10.45 2.29 18.82
N LEU A 130 -11.71 2.27 18.36
CA LEU A 130 -12.12 2.87 17.10
C LEU A 130 -11.91 4.39 17.06
N LEU A 131 -12.12 5.09 18.19
CA LEU A 131 -11.82 6.52 18.29
C LEU A 131 -10.32 6.79 18.12
N LYS A 132 -9.47 5.96 18.72
CA LYS A 132 -8.02 6.07 18.60
C LYS A 132 -7.55 5.76 17.18
N GLU A 133 -8.06 4.69 16.58
CA GLU A 133 -7.74 4.29 15.21
C GLU A 133 -8.02 5.40 14.21
N ARG A 134 -9.18 6.06 14.31
CA ARG A 134 -9.51 7.20 13.42
C ARG A 134 -8.53 8.36 13.57
N GLU A 135 -8.14 8.68 14.80
CA GLU A 135 -7.17 9.75 15.07
C GLU A 135 -5.80 9.41 14.45
N GLU A 136 -5.34 8.18 14.63
CA GLU A 136 -4.06 7.75 14.08
C GLU A 136 -4.09 7.65 12.55
N LYS A 137 -5.20 7.19 11.97
CA LYS A 137 -5.40 7.13 10.52
C LYS A 137 -5.26 8.50 9.88
N GLU A 138 -5.92 9.52 10.43
CA GLU A 138 -5.79 10.91 9.95
C GLU A 138 -4.35 11.42 10.07
N LYS A 139 -3.66 11.12 11.18
CA LYS A 139 -2.24 11.47 11.34
C LYS A 139 -1.35 10.77 10.31
N ARG A 140 -1.52 9.47 10.11
CA ARG A 140 -0.78 8.67 9.11
C ARG A 140 -1.02 9.21 7.71
N LYS A 141 -2.28 9.53 7.37
CA LYS A 141 -2.68 10.16 6.11
C LYS A 141 -1.87 11.43 5.84
N TRP A 142 -1.87 12.38 6.78
CA TRP A 142 -1.15 13.65 6.61
C TRP A 142 0.37 13.50 6.57
N ILE A 143 0.93 12.57 7.35
CA ILE A 143 2.36 12.24 7.27
C ILE A 143 2.69 11.73 5.85
N ARG A 144 1.93 10.78 5.30
CA ARG A 144 2.13 10.26 3.95
C ARG A 144 2.04 11.36 2.89
N VAL A 145 1.03 12.23 2.97
CA VAL A 145 0.88 13.38 2.07
C VAL A 145 2.11 14.29 2.12
N ALA A 146 2.54 14.69 3.32
CA ALA A 146 3.69 15.56 3.49
C ALA A 146 4.99 14.92 2.98
N THR A 147 5.23 13.65 3.30
CA THR A 147 6.42 12.91 2.84
C THR A 147 6.46 12.83 1.33
N HIS A 148 5.37 12.43 0.67
CA HIS A 148 5.34 12.33 -0.78
C HIS A 148 5.41 13.70 -1.46
N ALA A 149 4.81 14.76 -0.90
CA ALA A 149 4.96 16.11 -1.42
C ALA A 149 6.41 16.61 -1.36
N LEU A 150 7.12 16.35 -0.24
CA LEU A 150 8.54 16.70 -0.09
C LEU A 150 9.42 15.91 -1.06
N LEU A 151 9.19 14.60 -1.20
CA LEU A 151 9.89 13.77 -2.17
C LEU A 151 9.63 14.24 -3.61
N ALA A 152 8.40 14.64 -3.93
CA ALA A 152 8.07 15.19 -5.24
C ALA A 152 8.87 16.46 -5.52
N ALA A 153 8.86 17.42 -4.59
CA ALA A 153 9.59 18.67 -4.71
C ALA A 153 11.11 18.45 -4.85
N ALA A 154 11.68 17.57 -4.02
CA ALA A 154 13.10 17.23 -4.07
C ALA A 154 13.49 16.62 -5.43
N ASN A 155 12.72 15.64 -5.93
CA ASN A 155 13.00 15.02 -7.22
C ASN A 155 12.82 15.99 -8.39
N ILE A 156 11.78 16.83 -8.40
CA ILE A 156 11.59 17.86 -9.43
C ILE A 156 12.76 18.84 -9.42
N TYR A 157 13.22 19.27 -8.23
CA TYR A 157 14.39 20.14 -8.10
C TYR A 157 15.67 19.46 -8.60
N SER A 158 15.91 18.19 -8.24
CA SER A 158 17.04 17.43 -8.78
C SER A 158 17.00 17.33 -10.30
N ALA A 159 15.81 17.16 -10.90
CA ALA A 159 15.65 17.14 -12.34
C ALA A 159 16.06 18.47 -13.01
N THR A 160 15.80 19.62 -12.39
CA THR A 160 16.17 20.92 -12.98
C THR A 160 17.66 21.21 -12.94
N GLN A 161 18.41 20.55 -12.05
CA GLN A 161 19.86 20.68 -11.92
C GLN A 161 20.64 19.62 -12.72
N GLU A 162 19.99 18.53 -13.12
CA GLU A 162 20.66 17.40 -13.75
C GLU A 162 20.98 17.67 -15.22
N GLU A 163 22.24 17.50 -15.63
CA GLU A 163 22.69 17.72 -17.01
C GLU A 163 22.37 16.51 -17.91
N ASN A 164 22.44 15.29 -17.36
CA ASN A 164 22.18 14.07 -18.11
C ASN A 164 20.68 13.89 -18.39
N SER A 165 20.29 13.80 -19.67
CA SER A 165 18.89 13.69 -20.09
C SER A 165 18.15 12.47 -19.55
N ASP A 166 18.85 11.34 -19.41
CA ASP A 166 18.26 10.09 -18.96
C ASP A 166 18.01 10.14 -17.45
N VAL A 167 18.99 10.63 -16.69
CA VAL A 167 18.88 10.81 -15.24
C VAL A 167 17.83 11.87 -14.90
N ARG A 168 17.79 12.96 -15.66
CA ARG A 168 16.75 13.99 -15.58
C ARG A 168 15.35 13.41 -15.76
N SER A 169 15.18 12.52 -16.74
CA SER A 169 13.90 11.85 -17.00
C SER A 169 13.47 10.95 -15.85
N VAL A 170 14.41 10.26 -15.20
CA VAL A 170 14.14 9.48 -13.98
C VAL A 170 13.66 10.39 -12.85
N PHE A 171 14.33 11.51 -12.60
CA PHE A 171 13.93 12.43 -11.54
C PHE A 171 12.55 13.06 -11.79
N TYR A 172 12.23 13.47 -13.01
CA TYR A 172 10.88 13.94 -13.33
C TYR A 172 9.81 12.86 -13.14
N PHE A 173 10.10 11.62 -13.54
CA PHE A 173 9.19 10.49 -13.30
C PHE A 173 8.94 10.27 -11.81
N LEU A 174 9.99 10.22 -10.98
CA LEU A 174 9.87 10.07 -9.52
C LEU A 174 9.11 11.25 -8.90
N GLY A 175 9.37 12.46 -9.36
CA GLY A 175 8.66 13.67 -8.94
C GLY A 175 7.16 13.60 -9.23
N GLY A 176 6.79 13.20 -10.46
CA GLY A 176 5.40 12.99 -10.86
C GLY A 176 4.71 11.88 -10.07
N ALA A 177 5.36 10.73 -9.90
CA ALA A 177 4.82 9.61 -9.13
C ALA A 177 4.54 9.99 -7.68
N ASN A 178 5.47 10.68 -7.01
CA ASN A 178 5.27 11.15 -5.64
C ASN A 178 4.20 12.25 -5.55
N THR A 179 4.05 13.10 -6.57
CA THR A 179 2.96 14.09 -6.62
C THR A 179 1.61 13.38 -6.65
N LEU A 180 1.46 12.37 -7.52
CA LEU A 180 0.24 11.57 -7.61
C LEU A 180 -0.07 10.89 -6.27
N LEU A 181 0.93 10.26 -5.63
CA LEU A 181 0.73 9.64 -4.30
C LEU A 181 0.29 10.65 -3.24
N ALA A 182 0.90 11.84 -3.19
CA ALA A 182 0.49 12.89 -2.26
C ALA A 182 -0.95 13.33 -2.49
N VAL A 183 -1.38 13.48 -3.75
CA VAL A 183 -2.75 13.82 -4.11
C VAL A 183 -3.70 12.69 -3.71
N THR A 184 -3.37 11.44 -4.05
CA THR A 184 -4.24 10.30 -3.75
C THR A 184 -4.42 10.11 -2.24
N TYR A 185 -3.36 10.24 -1.44
CA TYR A 185 -3.47 10.18 0.02
C TYR A 185 -4.16 11.40 0.65
N SER A 186 -4.41 12.48 -0.10
CA SER A 186 -5.11 13.65 0.45
C SER A 186 -6.63 13.47 0.51
N PHE A 187 -7.17 12.55 -0.30
CA PHE A 187 -8.59 12.15 -0.31
C PHE A 187 -8.77 10.89 0.54
#